data_AF-A0A9X6AB37-F1
#
_entry.id   AF-A0A9X6AB37-F1
#
_cell.length_a   1.000
_cell.length_b   1.000
_cell.length_c   1.000
_cell.angle_alpha   90.00
_cell.angle_beta   90.00
_cell.angle_gamma   90.00
#
_symmetry.space_group_name_H-M   'P 1'
#
loop_
_entity.id
_entity.type
_entity.pdbx_description
1 polymer ?
#
loop_
_entity_poly.entity_id
_entity_poly.type
_entity_poly.pdbx_seq_one_letter_code
_entity_poly.pdbx_strand_id
1 'polypeptide(L)'
;AEHRAAAEAHAAQGHWNQAVQERMRAVVRSLEERALLDPRPGRTADEAAAEAGRALPSHTDRLRAAARDFDEVTYGGRSAGSDTYHRLTELDRDLERTKPVLTSSAQSTDHNSRQGAAS
;
A
#
# COMPACT_ATOMS: atom_id res chain seq x y z
N ALA A 1 13.67 0.95 -0.85
CA ALA A 1 14.43 1.60 -1.96
C ALA A 1 14.81 0.61 -3.07
N GLU A 2 15.31 -0.57 -2.75
CA GLU A 2 15.78 -1.57 -3.73
C GLU A 2 14.72 -1.97 -4.77
N HIS A 3 13.47 -2.19 -4.36
CA HIS A 3 12.37 -2.50 -5.29
C HIS A 3 12.11 -1.39 -6.31
N ARG A 4 12.28 -0.11 -5.95
CA ARG A 4 12.10 1.01 -6.91
C ARG A 4 13.19 1.00 -7.97
N ALA A 5 14.43 0.77 -7.56
CA ALA A 5 15.56 0.66 -8.48
C ALA A 5 15.42 -0.55 -9.42
N ALA A 6 15.00 -1.71 -8.89
CA ALA A 6 14.72 -2.89 -9.71
C ALA A 6 13.59 -2.63 -10.72
N ALA A 7 12.51 -1.97 -10.28
CA ALA A 7 11.40 -1.59 -11.14
C ALA A 7 11.84 -0.69 -12.29
N GLU A 8 12.68 0.31 -12.01
CA GLU A 8 13.24 1.23 -13.00
C GLU A 8 14.17 0.53 -13.99
N ALA A 9 15.02 -0.39 -13.51
CA ALA A 9 15.89 -1.19 -14.36
C ALA A 9 15.09 -2.08 -15.34
N HIS A 10 13.97 -2.66 -14.89
CA HIS A 10 13.07 -3.42 -15.76
C HIS A 10 12.35 -2.52 -16.77
N ALA A 11 11.85 -1.37 -16.33
CA ALA A 11 11.18 -0.40 -17.20
C ALA A 11 12.11 0.10 -18.32
N ALA A 12 13.39 0.39 -18.00
CA ALA A 12 14.39 0.83 -18.97
C ALA A 12 14.66 -0.21 -20.07
N GLN A 13 14.43 -1.50 -19.79
CA GLN A 13 14.56 -2.61 -20.73
C GLN A 13 13.25 -2.95 -21.45
N GLY A 14 12.16 -2.23 -21.18
CA GLY A 14 10.81 -2.55 -21.69
C GLY A 14 10.17 -3.79 -21.03
N HIS A 15 10.73 -4.27 -19.92
CA HIS A 15 10.20 -5.39 -19.15
C HIS A 15 9.07 -4.93 -18.21
N TRP A 16 7.97 -4.46 -18.79
CA TRP A 16 6.90 -3.77 -18.05
C TRP A 16 6.23 -4.63 -16.97
N ASN A 17 6.06 -5.93 -17.19
CA ASN A 17 5.47 -6.82 -16.19
C ASN A 17 6.32 -6.87 -14.92
N GLN A 18 7.62 -7.12 -15.06
CA GLN A 18 8.55 -7.12 -13.93
C GLN A 18 8.64 -5.73 -13.28
N ALA A 19 8.61 -4.66 -14.09
CA ALA A 19 8.62 -3.30 -13.58
C ALA A 19 7.40 -2.98 -12.69
N VAL A 20 6.20 -3.39 -13.11
CA VAL A 20 4.96 -3.26 -12.34
C VAL A 20 5.02 -4.08 -11.05
N GLN A 21 5.49 -5.33 -11.12
CA GLN A 21 5.60 -6.20 -9.96
C GLN A 21 6.56 -5.64 -8.90
N GLU A 22 7.75 -5.18 -9.32
CA GLU A 22 8.71 -4.55 -8.40
C GLU A 22 8.19 -3.21 -7.86
N ARG A 23 7.51 -2.40 -8.67
CA ARG A 23 6.92 -1.14 -8.20
C ARG A 23 5.82 -1.40 -7.15
N MET A 24 5.00 -2.43 -7.34
CA MET A 24 3.99 -2.83 -6.35
C MET A 24 4.63 -3.30 -5.04
N ARG A 25 5.73 -4.08 -5.11
CA ARG A 25 6.53 -4.44 -3.92
C ARG A 25 7.06 -3.20 -3.19
N ALA A 26 7.52 -2.19 -3.93
CA ALA A 26 7.95 -0.93 -3.34
C ALA A 26 6.82 -0.18 -2.62
N VAL A 27 5.62 -0.12 -3.22
CA VAL A 27 4.44 0.51 -2.63
C VAL A 27 4.05 -0.17 -1.32
N VAL A 28 3.89 -1.50 -1.33
CA VAL A 28 3.54 -2.27 -0.12
C VAL A 28 4.58 -2.05 0.96
N ARG A 29 5.87 -2.14 0.62
CA ARG A 29 6.95 -1.93 1.57
C ARG A 29 6.93 -0.52 2.18
N SER A 30 6.69 0.50 1.38
CA SER A 30 6.59 1.89 1.86
C SER A 30 5.41 2.08 2.82
N LEU A 31 4.27 1.43 2.55
CA LEU A 31 3.10 1.47 3.43
C LEU A 31 3.37 0.76 4.76
N GLU A 32 4.06 -0.40 4.74
CA GLU A 32 4.48 -1.12 5.96
C GLU A 32 5.47 -0.29 6.80
N GLU A 33 6.50 0.30 6.16
CA GLU A 33 7.50 1.16 6.83
C GLU A 33 6.86 2.37 7.53
N ARG A 34 5.69 2.79 7.04
CA ARG A 34 4.91 3.90 7.59
C ARG A 34 3.80 3.45 8.54
N ALA A 35 3.77 2.17 8.91
CA ALA A 35 2.76 1.54 9.76
C ALA A 35 1.32 1.73 9.24
N LEU A 36 1.15 1.85 7.92
CA LEU A 36 -0.16 1.90 7.25
C LEU A 36 -0.65 0.52 6.83
N LEU A 37 0.23 -0.48 6.91
CA LEU A 37 -0.04 -1.89 6.70
C LEU A 37 0.66 -2.71 7.79
N ASP A 38 -0.06 -3.64 8.41
CA ASP A 38 0.54 -4.60 9.36
C ASP A 38 1.36 -5.67 8.61
N PRO A 39 2.64 -5.92 8.90
CA PRO A 39 3.45 -6.87 8.14
C PRO A 39 2.98 -8.32 8.38
N ARG A 40 2.31 -8.92 7.39
CA ARG A 40 1.83 -10.31 7.47
C ARG A 40 2.15 -11.11 6.20
N PRO A 41 2.63 -12.36 6.33
CA PRO A 41 2.88 -13.21 5.18
C PRO A 41 1.57 -13.57 4.47
N GLY A 42 1.62 -13.65 3.14
CA GLY A 42 0.47 -14.08 2.32
C GLY A 42 -0.61 -13.02 2.08
N ARG A 43 -0.40 -11.75 2.44
CA ARG A 43 -1.32 -10.67 2.09
C ARG A 43 -1.42 -10.52 0.56
N THR A 44 -2.64 -10.40 0.04
CA THR A 44 -2.88 -10.12 -1.39
C THR A 44 -2.81 -8.62 -1.70
N ALA A 45 -2.67 -8.27 -2.98
CA ALA A 45 -2.67 -6.88 -3.42
C ALA A 45 -3.98 -6.14 -3.06
N ASP A 46 -5.13 -6.81 -3.23
CA ASP A 46 -6.44 -6.27 -2.85
C ASP A 46 -6.54 -5.97 -1.35
N GLU A 47 -6.04 -6.88 -0.51
CA GLU A 47 -6.03 -6.68 0.94
C GLU A 47 -5.15 -5.49 1.34
N ALA A 48 -3.98 -5.35 0.70
CA ALA A 48 -3.10 -4.20 0.91
C ALA A 48 -3.80 -2.89 0.50
N ALA A 49 -4.47 -2.87 -0.65
CA ALA A 49 -5.20 -1.70 -1.12
C ALA A 49 -6.36 -1.33 -0.18
N ALA A 50 -7.12 -2.33 0.29
CA ALA A 50 -8.24 -2.12 1.19
C ALA A 50 -7.82 -1.57 2.55
N GLU A 51 -6.74 -2.10 3.13
CA GLU A 51 -6.22 -1.66 4.43
C GLU A 51 -5.59 -0.27 4.32
N ALA A 52 -4.71 -0.05 3.34
CA ALA A 52 -4.10 1.26 3.11
C ALA A 52 -5.13 2.35 2.79
N GLY A 53 -6.20 2.01 2.06
CA GLY A 53 -7.30 2.93 1.74
C GLY A 53 -8.04 3.44 2.98
N ARG A 54 -8.08 2.67 4.08
CA ARG A 54 -8.67 3.15 5.35
C ARG A 54 -7.86 4.28 5.97
N ALA A 55 -6.53 4.19 5.89
CA ALA A 55 -5.63 5.23 6.40
C ALA A 55 -5.44 6.38 5.41
N LEU A 56 -5.66 6.14 4.11
CA LEU A 56 -5.49 7.10 3.02
C LEU A 56 -6.77 7.18 2.15
N PRO A 57 -7.89 7.71 2.67
CA PRO A 57 -9.17 7.67 1.97
C PRO A 57 -9.14 8.28 0.57
N SER A 58 -8.42 9.39 0.39
CA SER A 58 -8.26 10.09 -0.90
C SER A 58 -7.55 9.27 -1.98
N HIS A 59 -6.92 8.14 -1.62
CA HIS A 59 -6.16 7.28 -2.53
C HIS A 59 -6.83 5.92 -2.75
N THR A 60 -8.00 5.67 -2.15
CA THR A 60 -8.68 4.36 -2.17
C THR A 60 -8.86 3.81 -3.58
N ASP A 61 -9.41 4.62 -4.50
CA ASP A 61 -9.69 4.15 -5.86
C ASP A 61 -8.41 3.87 -6.65
N ARG A 62 -7.37 4.68 -6.44
CA ARG A 62 -6.06 4.49 -7.07
C ARG A 62 -5.35 3.25 -6.52
N LEU A 63 -5.45 3.00 -5.22
CA LEU A 63 -4.93 1.78 -4.57
C LEU A 63 -5.62 0.52 -5.12
N ARG A 64 -6.95 0.54 -5.25
CA ARG A 64 -7.73 -0.56 -5.84
C ARG A 64 -7.37 -0.79 -7.31
N ALA A 65 -7.23 0.28 -8.09
CA ALA A 65 -6.80 0.18 -9.49
C ALA A 65 -5.41 -0.44 -9.60
N ALA A 66 -4.48 -0.04 -8.72
CA ALA A 66 -3.13 -0.59 -8.68
C ALA A 66 -3.10 -2.08 -8.30
N ALA A 67 -3.92 -2.50 -7.34
CA ALA A 67 -4.07 -3.92 -6.98
C ALA A 67 -4.59 -4.75 -8.17
N ARG A 68 -5.63 -4.25 -8.84
CA ARG A 68 -6.17 -4.90 -10.04
C ARG A 68 -5.15 -5.00 -11.18
N ASP A 69 -4.46 -3.90 -11.49
CA ASP A 69 -3.44 -3.87 -12.53
C ASP A 69 -2.32 -4.88 -12.20
N PHE A 70 -1.92 -5.00 -10.93
CA PHE A 70 -0.95 -6.00 -10.48
C PHE A 70 -1.47 -7.45 -10.62
N ASP A 71 -2.71 -7.73 -10.22
CA ASP A 71 -3.28 -9.08 -10.30
C ASP A 71 -3.50 -9.53 -11.75
N GLU A 72 -3.92 -8.62 -12.63
CA GLU A 72 -4.05 -8.90 -14.07
C GLU A 72 -2.69 -9.26 -14.70
N VAL A 73 -1.61 -8.63 -14.25
CA VAL A 73 -0.23 -8.89 -14.73
C VAL A 73 0.36 -10.17 -14.12
N THR A 74 0.08 -10.43 -12.85
CA THR A 74 0.71 -11.52 -12.09
C THR A 74 -0.03 -12.84 -12.27
N TYR A 75 -1.36 -12.80 -12.28
CA TYR A 75 -2.22 -13.99 -12.34
C TYR A 75 -3.07 -14.05 -13.61
N GLY A 76 -3.46 -12.89 -14.15
CA GLY A 76 -4.31 -12.80 -15.34
C GLY A 76 -3.60 -13.01 -16.68
N GLY A 77 -2.26 -13.12 -16.68
CA GLY A 77 -1.46 -13.31 -17.90
C GLY A 77 -1.46 -12.10 -18.86
N ARG A 78 -1.93 -10.94 -18.42
CA ARG A 78 -1.96 -9.71 -19.23
C ARG A 78 -0.58 -9.05 -19.24
N SER A 79 -0.16 -8.56 -20.41
CA SER A 79 1.03 -7.71 -20.50
C SER A 79 0.72 -6.31 -20.02
N ALA A 80 1.48 -5.83 -19.03
CA ALA A 80 1.52 -4.44 -18.62
C ALA A 80 2.09 -3.57 -19.75
N GLY A 81 1.57 -2.35 -19.86
CA GLY A 81 2.16 -1.28 -20.66
C GLY A 81 2.98 -0.32 -19.80
N SER A 82 3.72 0.57 -20.48
CA SER A 82 4.42 1.69 -19.83
C SER A 82 3.46 2.58 -19.02
N ASP A 83 2.25 2.79 -19.53
CA ASP A 83 1.19 3.56 -18.87
C ASP A 83 0.78 2.97 -17.50
N THR A 84 0.61 1.64 -17.39
CA THR A 84 0.38 0.96 -16.11
C THR A 84 1.53 1.21 -15.13
N TYR A 85 2.77 1.09 -15.61
CA TYR A 85 3.96 1.35 -14.79
C TYR A 85 4.04 2.81 -14.32
N HIS A 86 3.72 3.77 -15.19
CA HIS A 86 3.71 5.18 -14.84
C HIS A 86 2.66 5.50 -13.78
N ARG A 87 1.42 5.01 -13.91
CA ARG A 87 0.38 5.19 -12.89
C ARG A 87 0.81 4.66 -11.52
N LEU A 88 1.42 3.47 -11.48
CA LEU A 88 1.92 2.89 -10.23
C LEU A 88 3.06 3.73 -9.63
N THR A 89 3.92 4.27 -10.47
CA THR A 89 5.04 5.14 -10.04
C THR A 89 4.53 6.47 -9.48
N GLU A 90 3.52 7.07 -10.09
CA GLU A 90 2.87 8.27 -9.58
C GLU A 90 2.14 7.98 -8.26
N LEU A 91 1.45 6.86 -8.16
CA LEU A 91 0.81 6.44 -6.92
C LEU A 91 1.83 6.28 -5.78
N ASP A 92 2.92 5.55 -5.99
CA ASP A 92 4.02 5.39 -5.02
C ASP A 92 4.48 6.76 -4.47
N ARG A 93 4.77 7.71 -5.37
CA ARG A 93 5.23 9.06 -5.04
C ARG A 93 4.21 9.90 -4.27
N ASP A 94 2.92 9.74 -4.57
CA ASP A 94 1.84 10.46 -3.90
C ASP A 94 1.58 9.89 -2.51
N LEU A 95 1.59 8.56 -2.38
CA LEU A 95 1.47 7.88 -1.11
C LEU A 95 2.59 8.34 -0.17
N GLU A 96 3.85 8.37 -0.61
CA GLU A 96 5.00 8.84 0.17
C GLU A 96 4.80 10.25 0.75
N ARG A 97 4.15 11.14 0.02
CA ARG A 97 3.93 12.54 0.42
C ARG A 97 2.66 12.75 1.24
N THR A 98 1.70 11.83 1.16
CA THR A 98 0.39 11.99 1.79
C THR A 98 0.48 11.72 3.29
N LYS A 99 -0.09 12.62 4.10
CA LYS A 99 -0.24 12.38 5.54
C LYS A 99 -1.43 11.43 5.79
N PRO A 100 -1.25 10.32 6.51
CA PRO A 100 -2.34 9.42 6.83
C PRO A 100 -3.35 10.07 7.76
N VAL A 101 -4.62 9.71 7.58
CA VAL A 101 -5.66 10.04 8.56
C VAL A 101 -5.49 9.06 9.71
N LEU A 102 -4.78 9.49 10.74
CA LEU A 102 -4.73 8.79 12.02
C LEU A 102 -6.12 8.93 12.65
N THR A 103 -7.00 7.96 12.41
CA THR A 103 -8.13 7.78 13.32
C THR A 103 -7.50 7.44 14.66
N SER A 104 -7.52 8.37 15.60
CA SER A 104 -7.03 8.16 16.95
C SER A 104 -7.81 6.99 17.56
N SER A 105 -7.26 5.78 17.47
CA SER A 105 -7.62 4.65 18.32
C SER A 105 -6.83 4.73 19.63
N ALA A 106 -6.82 5.93 20.23
CA ALA A 106 -6.29 6.18 21.56
C ALA A 106 -7.37 6.85 22.41
N GLN A 107 -8.38 6.07 22.81
CA GLN A 107 -9.22 6.33 24.00
C GLN A 107 -10.13 5.11 24.30
N SER A 108 -9.49 3.96 24.53
CA SER A 108 -10.11 2.85 25.29
C SER A 108 -9.14 2.39 26.38
N THR A 109 -8.65 3.35 27.16
CA THR A 109 -8.10 3.11 28.49
C THR A 109 -8.46 4.28 29.41
N ASP A 110 -9.68 4.80 29.26
CA ASP A 110 -10.27 5.60 30.32
C ASP A 110 -10.55 4.66 31.49
N HIS A 111 -9.82 4.92 32.55
CA HIS A 111 -9.79 4.22 33.81
C HIS A 111 -11.17 4.30 34.48
N ASN A 112 -12.12 3.45 34.07
CA ASN A 112 -13.25 3.14 34.92
C ASN A 112 -12.85 2.06 35.93
N SER A 113 -12.26 2.48 37.03
CA SER A 113 -12.47 1.87 38.34
C SER A 113 -12.28 2.94 39.41
N ARG A 114 -13.25 3.87 39.46
CA ARG A 114 -13.69 4.44 40.74
C ARG A 114 -14.74 3.49 41.32
N GLN A 115 -14.36 2.67 42.31
CA GLN A 115 -15.22 2.10 43.35
C GLN A 115 -14.33 1.29 44.31
N GLY A 116 -14.32 1.47 45.62
CA GLY A 116 -15.17 2.26 46.49
C GLY A 116 -14.55 2.41 47.89
N ALA A 117 -15.24 3.21 48.70
CA ALA A 117 -14.93 3.56 50.07
C ALA A 117 -15.11 2.39 51.06
N ALA A 118 -14.32 2.40 52.13
CA ALA A 118 -14.65 1.95 53.49
C ALA A 118 -13.51 2.49 54.39
N SER A 119 -13.76 3.54 55.18
CA SER A 119 -14.16 3.51 56.59
C SER A 119 -12.97 3.28 57.52
#